data_AF-A0A428Q739-F1
#
_entry.id   AF-A0A428Q739-F1
#
_cell.length_a   1.000
_cell.length_b   1.000
_cell.length_c   1.000
_cell.angle_alpha   90.00
_cell.angle_beta   90.00
_cell.angle_gamma   90.00
#
_symmetry.space_group_name_H-M   'P 1'
#
loop_
_entity.id
_entity.type
_entity.pdbx_description
1 polymer ?
#
loop_
_entity_poly.entity_id
_entity_poly.type
_entity_poly.pdbx_seq_one_letter_code
_entity_poly.pdbx_strand_id
1 'polypeptide(L)'
;MLLSIIFDFCHRSPSGEANTLSSYLQTLVLGVVSWLAFFYFSKPRYYSSFPIVSPETKGTPATRWFLEGYNMVLRGLKTVSGPFQVMTSTGPILVLPNNYANEVRNNPHLSFNRFFDKDFFVKYPGFEAYKTGYQDGTFIQEVVRTKLTQSLGLVTDDLVDEMTASAHDLIGEDKEFKTVTLKGVISLLVARLSSRVFLGKNLARNDR
;
A
#
# COMPACT_ATOMS: atom_id res chain seq x y z
N MET A 1 -26.56 0.39 40.51
CA MET A 1 -27.75 1.27 40.63
C MET A 1 -28.49 1.42 39.29
N LEU A 2 -27.81 1.74 38.17
CA LEU A 2 -28.42 1.82 36.84
C LEU A 2 -29.04 0.51 36.31
N LEU A 3 -28.40 -0.64 36.57
CA LEU A 3 -28.91 -1.96 36.16
C LEU A 3 -30.21 -2.38 36.86
N SER A 4 -30.45 -1.90 38.08
CA SER A 4 -31.67 -2.26 38.84
C SER A 4 -32.88 -1.45 38.37
N ILE A 5 -32.67 -0.20 37.96
CA ILE A 5 -33.73 0.70 37.46
C ILE A 5 -34.23 0.24 36.08
N ILE A 6 -33.34 -0.32 35.25
CA ILE A 6 -33.69 -0.88 33.94
C ILE A 6 -34.54 -2.16 34.08
N PHE A 7 -34.27 -2.95 35.12
CA PHE A 7 -34.98 -4.21 35.37
C PHE A 7 -36.41 -3.97 35.90
N ASP A 8 -36.59 -3.03 36.83
CA ASP A 8 -37.92 -2.70 37.37
C ASP A 8 -38.85 -2.02 36.35
N PHE A 9 -38.30 -1.25 35.41
CA PHE A 9 -39.09 -0.62 34.35
C PHE A 9 -39.71 -1.65 33.39
N CYS A 10 -39.07 -2.82 33.20
CA CYS A 10 -39.56 -3.88 32.31
C CYS A 10 -40.75 -4.67 32.88
N HIS A 11 -41.02 -4.61 34.18
CA HIS A 11 -42.02 -5.49 34.80
C HIS A 11 -43.41 -4.87 35.00
N ARG A 12 -43.61 -3.59 34.63
CA ARG A 12 -44.87 -2.87 34.90
C ARG A 12 -45.42 -2.04 33.74
N SER A 13 -45.56 -2.60 32.54
CA SER A 13 -46.21 -1.91 31.40
C SER A 13 -47.15 -2.84 30.60
N PRO A 14 -48.26 -2.33 30.00
CA PRO A 14 -49.34 -3.16 29.46
C PRO A 14 -48.94 -3.91 28.18
N SER A 15 -48.97 -5.23 28.33
CA SER A 15 -48.92 -6.43 27.47
C SER A 15 -48.98 -6.42 25.92
N GLY A 16 -48.68 -5.36 25.17
CA GLY A 16 -48.65 -5.47 23.70
C GLY A 16 -47.71 -4.51 22.99
N GLU A 17 -48.03 -3.22 23.02
CA GLU A 17 -47.28 -2.18 22.30
C GLU A 17 -46.00 -1.74 23.02
N ALA A 18 -45.96 -1.85 24.35
CA ALA A 18 -44.77 -1.52 25.12
C ALA A 18 -43.63 -2.53 24.91
N ASN A 19 -43.96 -3.80 24.65
CA ASN A 19 -42.98 -4.87 24.43
C ASN A 19 -42.33 -4.75 23.05
N THR A 20 -43.10 -4.35 22.03
CA THR A 20 -42.57 -4.10 20.69
C THR A 20 -41.68 -2.85 20.70
N LEU A 21 -42.12 -1.74 21.30
CA LEU A 21 -41.32 -0.52 21.45
C LEU A 21 -40.00 -0.78 22.21
N SER A 22 -40.06 -1.57 23.29
CA SER A 22 -38.88 -1.98 24.07
C SER A 22 -37.89 -2.80 23.23
N SER A 23 -38.38 -3.74 22.42
CA SER A 23 -37.52 -4.53 21.52
C SER A 23 -36.84 -3.69 20.43
N TYR A 24 -37.53 -2.69 19.87
CA TYR A 24 -36.94 -1.74 18.92
C TYR A 24 -35.87 -0.86 19.57
N LEU A 25 -36.08 -0.42 20.81
CA LEU A 25 -35.10 0.36 21.55
C LEU A 25 -33.83 -0.45 21.82
N GLN A 26 -33.97 -1.73 22.22
CA GLN A 26 -32.85 -2.63 22.49
C GLN A 26 -32.00 -2.89 21.22
N THR A 27 -32.64 -3.16 20.09
CA THR A 27 -31.94 -3.37 18.81
C THR A 27 -31.21 -2.13 18.33
N LEU A 28 -31.80 -0.94 18.50
CA LEU A 28 -31.16 0.34 18.19
C LEU A 28 -29.91 0.57 19.06
N VAL A 29 -30.02 0.32 20.36
CA VAL A 29 -28.89 0.46 21.30
C VAL A 29 -27.75 -0.51 20.92
N LEU A 30 -28.06 -1.78 20.63
CA LEU A 30 -27.05 -2.75 20.19
C LEU A 30 -26.41 -2.35 18.86
N GLY A 31 -27.19 -1.84 17.91
CA GLY A 31 -26.69 -1.30 16.65
C GLY A 31 -25.72 -0.14 16.85
N VAL A 32 -26.07 0.82 17.71
CA VAL A 32 -25.20 1.96 18.05
C VAL A 32 -23.94 1.51 18.79
N VAL A 33 -24.04 0.59 19.76
CA VAL A 33 -22.88 0.06 20.48
C VAL A 33 -21.96 -0.71 19.55
N SER A 34 -22.50 -1.54 18.66
CA SER A 34 -21.72 -2.29 17.67
C SER A 34 -21.06 -1.34 16.67
N TRP A 35 -21.76 -0.28 16.25
CA TRP A 35 -21.22 0.78 15.39
C TRP A 35 -20.09 1.55 16.07
N LEU A 36 -20.28 2.00 17.32
CA LEU A 36 -19.25 2.68 18.10
C LEU A 36 -18.05 1.77 18.39
N ALA A 37 -18.28 0.50 18.71
CA ALA A 37 -17.22 -0.49 18.89
C ALA A 37 -16.44 -0.68 17.59
N PHE A 38 -17.14 -0.87 16.46
CA PHE A 38 -16.51 -0.96 15.14
C PHE A 38 -15.67 0.28 14.84
N PHE A 39 -16.19 1.49 15.09
CA PHE A 39 -15.45 2.73 14.90
C PHE A 39 -14.25 2.86 15.83
N TYR A 40 -14.36 2.42 17.08
CA TYR A 40 -13.26 2.42 18.04
C TYR A 40 -12.16 1.42 17.65
N PHE A 41 -12.53 0.19 17.28
CA PHE A 41 -11.61 -0.85 16.85
C PHE A 41 -11.00 -0.60 15.46
N SER A 42 -11.69 0.18 14.61
CA SER A 42 -11.20 0.55 13.28
C SER A 42 -10.23 1.72 13.29
N LYS A 43 -10.00 2.39 14.44
CA LYS A 43 -8.99 3.46 14.51
C LYS A 43 -7.59 2.87 14.23
N PRO A 44 -6.78 3.53 13.38
CA PRO A 44 -5.42 3.09 13.13
C PRO A 44 -4.65 3.07 14.45
N ARG A 45 -4.07 1.91 14.78
CA ARG A 45 -3.27 1.74 15.99
C ARG A 45 -1.97 2.54 15.83
N TYR A 46 -1.85 3.63 16.58
CA TYR A 46 -0.59 4.35 16.77
C TYR A 46 0.08 3.82 18.03
N TYR A 47 1.40 3.77 18.01
CA TYR A 47 2.18 3.42 19.18
C TYR A 47 2.47 4.68 19.98
N SER A 48 1.71 4.94 21.05
CA SER A 48 1.85 6.17 21.86
C SER A 48 3.26 6.38 22.43
N SER A 49 4.04 5.32 22.57
CA SER A 49 5.42 5.36 23.07
C SER A 49 6.44 5.97 22.10
N PHE A 50 6.10 6.13 20.81
CA PHE A 50 7.02 6.68 19.81
C PHE A 50 6.58 8.05 19.31
N PRO A 51 7.50 9.02 19.15
CA PRO A 51 7.18 10.35 18.67
C PRO A 51 6.62 10.29 17.24
N ILE A 52 5.63 11.14 16.96
CA ILE A 52 5.04 11.28 15.62
C ILE A 52 5.60 12.55 14.98
N VAL A 53 6.17 12.42 13.78
CA VAL A 53 6.64 13.58 13.02
C VAL A 53 5.45 14.32 12.46
N SER A 54 5.32 15.58 12.86
CA SER A 54 4.21 16.43 12.43
C SER A 54 4.43 16.94 11.00
N PRO A 55 3.36 16.97 10.18
CA PRO A 55 3.37 17.62 8.87
C PRO A 55 3.39 19.14 9.04
N GLU A 56 4.00 19.87 8.11
CA GLU A 56 3.92 21.34 8.05
C GLU A 56 2.62 21.78 7.35
N THR A 57 2.25 21.07 6.27
CA THR A 57 1.04 21.34 5.49
C THR A 57 -0.24 20.93 6.23
N LYS A 58 -1.23 21.81 6.17
CA LYS A 58 -2.60 21.53 6.64
C LYS A 58 -3.32 20.65 5.61
N GLY A 59 -4.09 19.66 6.07
CA GLY A 59 -4.85 18.78 5.19
C GLY A 59 -5.10 17.42 5.79
N THR A 60 -5.64 16.51 4.98
CA THR A 60 -5.80 15.10 5.37
C THR A 60 -4.44 14.40 5.44
N PRO A 61 -4.31 13.28 6.19
CA PRO A 61 -3.07 12.48 6.20
C PRO A 61 -2.59 12.09 4.80
N ALA A 62 -3.51 11.76 3.89
CA ALA A 62 -3.18 11.42 2.52
C ALA A 62 -2.59 12.60 1.73
N THR A 63 -3.21 13.78 1.83
CA THR A 63 -2.72 15.01 1.19
C THR A 63 -1.33 15.37 1.70
N ARG A 64 -1.13 15.30 3.02
CA ARG A 64 0.15 15.59 3.66
C ARG A 64 1.24 14.62 3.23
N TRP A 65 0.94 13.32 3.21
CA TRP A 65 1.88 12.30 2.75
C TRP A 65 2.27 12.50 1.29
N PHE A 66 1.30 12.82 0.43
CA PHE A 66 1.54 13.07 -0.98
C PHE A 66 2.45 14.29 -1.23
N LEU A 67 2.25 15.37 -0.47
CA LEU A 67 3.01 16.62 -0.64
C LEU A 67 4.36 16.63 0.08
N GLU A 68 4.42 16.04 1.28
CA GLU A 68 5.56 16.17 2.19
C GLU A 68 6.18 14.84 2.65
N GLY A 69 5.69 13.68 2.20
CA GLY A 69 6.08 12.39 2.77
C GLY A 69 7.60 12.17 2.86
N TYR A 70 8.32 12.50 1.79
CA TYR A 70 9.80 12.47 1.76
C TYR A 70 10.42 13.40 2.82
N ASN A 71 9.98 14.65 2.88
CA ASN A 71 10.48 15.65 3.83
C ASN A 71 10.10 15.31 5.28
N MET A 72 8.96 14.65 5.51
CA MET A 72 8.56 14.16 6.83
C MET A 72 9.53 13.07 7.32
N VAL A 73 9.86 12.09 6.49
CA VAL A 73 10.83 11.04 6.85
C VAL A 73 12.21 11.64 7.11
N LEU A 74 12.69 12.53 6.22
CA LEU A 74 13.98 13.21 6.42
C LEU A 74 14.04 14.04 7.71
N ARG A 75 12.97 14.78 8.03
CA ARG A 75 12.89 15.53 9.29
C ARG A 75 12.95 14.58 10.48
N GLY A 76 12.17 13.50 10.47
CA GLY A 76 12.20 12.49 11.52
C GLY A 76 13.59 11.90 11.74
N LEU A 77 14.30 11.58 10.65
CA LEU A 77 15.68 11.08 10.71
C LEU A 77 16.68 12.10 11.29
N LYS A 78 16.43 13.40 11.11
CA LYS A 78 17.29 14.47 11.64
C LYS A 78 16.97 14.85 13.09
N THR A 79 15.70 14.79 13.48
CA THR A 79 15.24 15.30 14.78
C THR A 79 15.10 14.21 15.84
N VAL A 80 14.91 12.95 15.45
CA VAL A 80 14.70 11.83 16.37
C VAL A 80 15.86 10.84 16.27
N SER A 81 16.57 10.63 17.39
CA SER A 81 17.70 9.70 17.48
C SER A 81 17.30 8.20 17.52
N GLY A 82 16.01 7.90 17.42
CA GLY A 82 15.46 6.55 17.61
C GLY A 82 14.20 6.31 16.76
N PRO A 83 13.44 5.26 17.05
CA PRO A 83 12.19 4.96 16.34
C PRO A 83 11.20 6.13 16.39
N PHE A 84 10.59 6.43 15.26
CA PHE A 84 9.57 7.47 15.14
C PHE A 84 8.46 7.05 14.18
N GLN A 85 7.31 7.71 14.29
CA GLN A 85 6.15 7.43 13.45
C GLN A 85 5.94 8.55 12.43
N VAL A 86 5.55 8.15 11.22
CA VAL A 86 5.12 9.07 10.17
C VAL A 86 3.71 8.73 9.75
N MET A 87 2.88 9.75 9.54
CA MET A 87 1.52 9.58 9.04
C MET A 87 1.51 9.49 7.52
N THR A 88 1.13 8.32 7.00
CA THR A 88 0.93 8.10 5.56
C THR A 88 -0.54 8.21 5.19
N SER A 89 -0.84 8.03 3.90
CA SER A 89 -2.21 7.93 3.38
C SER A 89 -2.97 6.71 3.93
N THR A 90 -2.26 5.61 4.19
CA THR A 90 -2.86 4.34 4.61
C THR A 90 -2.75 4.10 6.11
N GLY A 91 -1.98 4.91 6.85
CA GLY A 91 -1.95 4.92 8.31
C GLY A 91 -0.59 5.30 8.88
N PRO A 92 -0.36 5.10 10.19
CA PRO A 92 0.96 5.28 10.78
C PRO A 92 1.92 4.21 10.31
N ILE A 93 3.12 4.63 9.92
CA ILE A 93 4.27 3.75 9.72
C ILE A 93 5.31 4.08 10.79
N LEU A 94 5.81 3.06 11.47
CA LEU A 94 6.94 3.16 12.39
C LEU A 94 8.23 3.04 11.57
N VAL A 95 9.03 4.10 11.57
CA VAL A 95 10.37 4.13 10.99
C VAL A 95 11.36 3.70 12.06
N LEU A 96 12.12 2.65 11.77
CA LEU A 96 13.13 2.10 12.66
C LEU A 96 14.54 2.47 12.17
N PRO A 97 15.49 2.78 13.06
CA PRO A 97 16.88 2.92 12.66
C PRO A 97 17.45 1.59 12.14
N ASN A 98 18.49 1.66 11.31
CA ASN A 98 19.04 0.51 10.57
C ASN A 98 19.59 -0.60 11.48
N ASN A 99 19.97 -0.29 12.73
CA ASN A 99 20.42 -1.29 13.68
C ASN A 99 19.37 -2.37 14.01
N TYR A 100 18.08 -2.14 13.72
CA TYR A 100 17.01 -3.13 13.86
C TYR A 100 16.74 -3.97 12.60
N ALA A 101 17.50 -3.77 11.50
CA ALA A 101 17.19 -4.38 10.21
C ALA A 101 17.19 -5.92 10.25
N ASN A 102 18.12 -6.52 11.00
CA ASN A 102 18.23 -7.97 11.12
C ASN A 102 17.06 -8.55 11.94
N GLU A 103 16.68 -7.89 13.02
CA GLU A 103 15.57 -8.25 13.87
C GLU A 103 14.26 -8.16 13.09
N VAL A 104 14.04 -7.06 12.36
CA VAL A 104 12.84 -6.85 11.54
C VAL A 104 12.72 -7.92 10.45
N ARG A 105 13.82 -8.21 9.74
CA ARG A 105 13.82 -9.20 8.66
C ARG A 105 13.49 -10.61 9.14
N ASN A 106 13.94 -10.97 10.34
CA ASN A 106 13.82 -12.34 10.86
C ASN A 106 12.65 -12.52 11.84
N ASN A 107 11.86 -11.48 12.12
CA ASN A 107 10.76 -11.55 13.07
C ASN A 107 9.54 -12.27 12.46
N PRO A 108 9.11 -13.43 12.99
CA PRO A 108 7.98 -14.18 12.45
C PRO A 108 6.62 -13.48 12.64
N HIS A 109 6.55 -12.47 13.50
CA HIS A 109 5.34 -11.68 13.72
C HIS A 109 5.20 -10.52 12.74
N LEU A 110 6.25 -10.21 11.97
CA LEU A 110 6.22 -9.20 10.92
C LEU A 110 5.97 -9.87 9.57
N SER A 111 5.06 -9.29 8.78
CA SER A 111 4.73 -9.81 7.46
C SER A 111 4.70 -8.67 6.45
N PHE A 112 5.61 -8.74 5.49
CA PHE A 112 5.67 -7.82 4.36
C PHE A 112 4.39 -7.90 3.52
N ASN A 113 3.90 -9.10 3.25
CA ASN A 113 2.70 -9.31 2.42
C ASN A 113 1.44 -8.70 3.07
N ARG A 114 1.26 -8.86 4.39
CA ARG A 114 0.13 -8.24 5.10
C ARG A 114 0.18 -6.71 5.08
N PHE A 115 1.38 -6.12 5.04
CA PHE A 115 1.52 -4.68 4.88
C PHE A 115 1.08 -4.25 3.46
N PHE A 116 1.52 -4.97 2.43
CA PHE A 116 1.15 -4.72 1.03
C PHE A 116 -0.36 -4.89 0.76
N ASP A 117 -1.02 -5.86 1.40
CA ASP A 117 -2.48 -6.06 1.27
C ASP A 117 -3.27 -4.77 1.55
N LYS A 118 -2.79 -3.98 2.51
CA LYS A 118 -3.40 -2.71 2.91
C LYS A 118 -2.99 -1.57 2.00
N ASP A 119 -1.72 -1.48 1.65
CA ASP A 119 -1.17 -0.34 0.91
C ASP A 119 -1.54 -0.35 -0.59
N PHE A 120 -1.70 -1.55 -1.16
CA PHE A 120 -2.07 -1.77 -2.56
C PHE A 120 -3.56 -2.03 -2.77
N PHE A 121 -4.39 -1.81 -1.73
CA PHE A 121 -5.85 -1.92 -1.82
C PHE A 121 -6.32 -3.27 -2.39
N VAL A 122 -5.62 -4.35 -2.05
CA VAL A 122 -5.79 -5.70 -2.66
C VAL A 122 -7.22 -6.26 -2.54
N LYS A 123 -7.99 -5.75 -1.57
CA LYS A 123 -9.38 -6.16 -1.34
C LYS A 123 -10.40 -5.49 -2.27
N TYR A 124 -10.00 -4.46 -3.02
CA TYR A 124 -10.89 -3.74 -3.92
C TYR A 124 -11.00 -4.46 -5.28
N PRO A 125 -12.19 -4.48 -5.90
CA PRO A 125 -12.35 -5.03 -7.24
C PRO A 125 -11.40 -4.36 -8.25
N GLY A 126 -10.73 -5.15 -9.08
CA GLY A 126 -9.73 -4.69 -10.05
C GLY A 126 -8.27 -4.72 -9.56
N PHE A 127 -8.03 -5.06 -8.29
CA PHE A 127 -6.69 -5.17 -7.69
C PHE A 127 -6.32 -6.62 -7.35
N GLU A 128 -7.02 -7.61 -7.92
CA GLU A 128 -6.86 -9.03 -7.62
C GLU A 128 -5.50 -9.58 -8.07
N ALA A 129 -4.85 -8.97 -9.05
CA ALA A 129 -3.51 -9.37 -9.48
C ALA A 129 -2.49 -9.32 -8.32
N TYR A 130 -2.63 -8.33 -7.43
CA TYR A 130 -1.80 -8.23 -6.23
C TYR A 130 -2.12 -9.33 -5.21
N LYS A 131 -3.38 -9.78 -5.15
CA LYS A 131 -3.81 -10.86 -4.26
C LYS A 131 -3.03 -12.15 -4.54
N THR A 132 -2.90 -12.52 -5.80
CA THR A 132 -2.14 -13.70 -6.21
C THR A 132 -0.65 -13.59 -5.84
N GLY A 133 -0.07 -12.39 -5.99
CA GLY A 133 1.35 -12.16 -5.68
C GLY A 133 1.70 -12.17 -4.18
N TYR A 134 0.78 -11.75 -3.31
CA TYR A 134 1.05 -11.57 -1.88
C TYR A 134 0.39 -12.61 -0.96
N GLN A 135 -0.64 -13.33 -1.41
CA GLN A 135 -1.23 -14.41 -0.61
C GLN A 135 -0.36 -15.67 -0.60
N ASP A 136 0.29 -15.96 -1.71
CA ASP A 136 1.34 -16.97 -1.77
C ASP A 136 2.68 -16.29 -1.46
N GLY A 137 3.20 -16.51 -0.24
CA GLY A 137 4.45 -15.91 0.23
C GLY A 137 5.68 -16.23 -0.62
N THR A 138 5.56 -17.18 -1.55
CA THR A 138 6.67 -17.67 -2.37
C THR A 138 6.55 -17.35 -3.85
N PHE A 139 5.34 -17.08 -4.38
CA PHE A 139 5.11 -16.93 -5.82
C PHE A 139 6.03 -15.88 -6.48
N ILE A 140 6.08 -14.66 -5.94
CA ILE A 140 6.94 -13.60 -6.51
C ILE A 140 8.41 -14.00 -6.47
N GLN A 141 8.86 -14.64 -5.39
CA GLN A 141 10.25 -15.09 -5.25
C GLN A 141 10.57 -16.18 -6.27
N GLU A 142 9.64 -17.11 -6.51
CA GLU A 142 9.78 -18.17 -7.50
C GLU A 142 9.81 -17.61 -8.93
N VAL A 143 8.88 -16.72 -9.29
CA VAL A 143 8.86 -16.10 -10.61
C VAL A 143 10.17 -15.37 -10.88
N VAL A 144 10.66 -14.58 -9.92
CA VAL A 144 11.91 -13.85 -10.07
C VAL A 144 13.09 -14.81 -10.23
N ARG A 145 13.26 -15.77 -9.31
CA ARG A 145 14.45 -16.64 -9.28
C ARG A 145 14.45 -17.72 -10.35
N THR A 146 13.29 -18.25 -10.68
CA THR A 146 13.16 -19.39 -11.60
C THR A 146 12.84 -18.90 -12.99
N LYS A 147 11.79 -18.09 -13.17
CA LYS A 147 11.36 -17.71 -14.52
C LYS A 147 12.24 -16.62 -15.11
N LEU A 148 12.47 -15.52 -14.39
CA LEU A 148 13.23 -14.39 -14.93
C LEU A 148 14.72 -14.67 -14.96
N THR A 149 15.32 -15.09 -13.84
CA THR A 149 16.78 -15.29 -13.78
C THR A 149 17.26 -16.39 -14.75
N GLN A 150 16.52 -17.51 -14.87
CA GLN A 150 16.94 -18.59 -15.78
C GLN A 150 16.72 -18.24 -17.25
N SER A 151 15.75 -17.39 -17.56
CA SER A 151 15.47 -16.98 -18.95
C SER A 151 16.39 -15.86 -19.44
N LEU A 152 17.23 -15.27 -18.58
CA LEU A 152 18.04 -14.10 -18.94
C LEU A 152 18.93 -14.35 -20.16
N GLY A 153 19.56 -15.53 -20.23
CA GLY A 153 20.37 -15.93 -21.39
C GLY A 153 19.56 -16.09 -22.67
N LEU A 154 18.28 -16.48 -22.58
CA LEU A 154 17.41 -16.71 -23.73
C LEU A 154 16.88 -15.39 -24.34
N VAL A 155 16.78 -14.33 -23.53
CA VAL A 155 16.19 -13.04 -23.94
C VAL A 155 17.23 -11.98 -24.26
N THR A 156 18.51 -12.24 -24.02
CA THR A 156 19.56 -11.22 -24.16
C THR A 156 19.70 -10.76 -25.62
N ASP A 157 19.73 -11.69 -26.58
CA ASP A 157 19.83 -11.33 -28.01
C ASP A 157 18.59 -10.54 -28.46
N ASP A 158 17.40 -10.98 -28.04
CA ASP A 158 16.13 -10.28 -28.31
C ASP A 158 16.10 -8.85 -27.74
N LEU A 159 16.74 -8.64 -26.59
CA LEU A 159 16.89 -7.33 -25.95
C LEU A 159 17.90 -6.45 -26.67
N VAL A 160 19.03 -7.01 -27.14
CA VAL A 160 20.04 -6.27 -27.93
C VAL A 160 19.43 -5.79 -29.25
N ASP A 161 18.69 -6.66 -29.93
CA ASP A 161 17.96 -6.33 -31.15
C ASP A 161 16.96 -5.19 -30.92
N GLU A 162 16.17 -5.27 -29.85
CA GLU A 162 15.16 -4.25 -29.55
C GLU A 162 15.78 -2.96 -29.04
N MET A 163 16.88 -3.02 -28.28
CA MET A 163 17.63 -1.85 -27.83
C MET A 163 18.20 -1.08 -29.02
N THR A 164 18.79 -1.79 -29.97
CA THR A 164 19.37 -1.22 -31.18
C THR A 164 18.27 -0.52 -31.99
N ALA A 165 17.18 -1.22 -32.28
CA ALA A 165 16.04 -0.63 -33.00
C ALA A 165 15.45 0.59 -32.25
N SER A 166 15.23 0.48 -30.94
CA SER A 166 14.70 1.57 -30.13
C SER A 166 15.64 2.78 -30.06
N ALA A 167 16.94 2.56 -30.03
CA ALA A 167 17.93 3.64 -30.04
C ALA A 167 17.87 4.41 -31.37
N HIS A 168 17.82 3.70 -32.49
CA HIS A 168 17.64 4.33 -33.81
C HIS A 168 16.31 5.09 -33.90
N ASP A 169 15.22 4.55 -33.38
CA ASP A 169 13.91 5.20 -33.42
C ASP A 169 13.82 6.44 -32.51
N LEU A 170 14.34 6.35 -31.28
CA LEU A 170 14.18 7.40 -30.25
C LEU A 170 15.30 8.46 -30.29
N ILE A 171 16.51 8.05 -30.67
CA ILE A 171 17.71 8.89 -30.70
C ILE A 171 18.12 9.21 -32.16
N GLY A 172 17.63 8.51 -33.17
CA GLY A 172 17.96 8.81 -34.56
C GLY A 172 19.41 8.49 -34.93
N GLU A 173 19.75 8.81 -36.18
CA GLU A 173 21.02 8.43 -36.83
C GLU A 173 21.94 9.62 -37.11
N ASP A 174 21.63 10.78 -36.54
CA ASP A 174 22.41 11.99 -36.77
C ASP A 174 23.80 11.84 -36.14
N LYS A 175 24.84 12.19 -36.91
CA LYS A 175 26.24 12.13 -36.47
C LYS A 175 26.63 13.35 -35.66
N GLU A 176 25.83 14.42 -35.74
CA GLU A 176 26.03 15.65 -34.98
C GLU A 176 25.51 15.51 -33.55
N PHE A 177 26.13 16.25 -32.62
CA PHE A 177 25.68 16.27 -31.24
C PHE A 177 24.29 16.90 -31.14
N LYS A 178 23.38 16.20 -30.45
CA LYS A 178 22.02 16.70 -30.20
C LYS A 178 21.64 16.62 -28.73
N THR A 179 20.86 17.61 -28.30
CA THR A 179 20.27 17.63 -26.96
C THR A 179 18.95 16.85 -26.97
N VAL A 180 18.79 15.93 -26.01
CA VAL A 180 17.56 15.13 -25.85
C VAL A 180 17.04 15.18 -24.42
N THR A 181 15.71 15.10 -24.27
CA THR A 181 15.07 14.96 -22.96
C THR A 181 15.16 13.51 -22.50
N LEU A 182 16.17 13.21 -21.69
CA LEU A 182 16.52 11.84 -21.29
C LEU A 182 15.36 11.07 -20.64
N LYS A 183 14.52 11.74 -19.83
CA LYS A 183 13.37 11.09 -19.17
C LYS A 183 12.42 10.44 -20.17
N GLY A 184 12.09 11.13 -21.26
CA GLY A 184 11.17 10.60 -22.29
C GLY A 184 11.80 9.43 -23.04
N VAL A 185 13.04 9.60 -23.48
CA VAL A 185 13.81 8.58 -24.22
C VAL A 185 13.96 7.30 -23.38
N ILE A 186 14.45 7.41 -22.15
CA ILE A 186 14.65 6.24 -21.29
C ILE A 186 13.32 5.56 -20.94
N SER A 187 12.26 6.33 -20.67
CA SER A 187 10.96 5.74 -20.34
C SER A 187 10.41 4.88 -21.47
N LEU A 188 10.48 5.37 -22.71
CA LEU A 188 10.06 4.62 -23.90
C LEU A 188 10.99 3.43 -24.17
N LEU A 189 12.30 3.61 -24.03
CA LEU A 189 13.27 2.53 -24.20
C LEU A 189 12.99 1.38 -23.22
N VAL A 190 12.82 1.67 -21.93
CA VAL A 190 12.51 0.66 -20.90
C VAL A 190 11.16 -0.01 -21.18
N ALA A 191 10.15 0.75 -21.64
CA ALA A 191 8.86 0.19 -22.02
C ALA A 191 8.99 -0.81 -23.18
N ARG A 192 9.69 -0.45 -24.25
CA ARG A 192 9.91 -1.34 -25.42
C ARG A 192 10.67 -2.60 -25.05
N LEU A 193 11.76 -2.47 -24.28
CA LEU A 193 12.55 -3.61 -23.82
C LEU A 193 11.75 -4.54 -22.90
N SER A 194 10.96 -3.98 -21.98
CA SER A 194 10.10 -4.78 -21.10
C SER A 194 9.01 -5.49 -21.91
N SER A 195 8.35 -4.79 -22.83
CA SER A 195 7.36 -5.38 -23.74
C SER A 195 7.96 -6.46 -24.63
N ARG A 196 9.21 -6.31 -25.09
CA ARG A 196 9.89 -7.35 -25.89
C ARG A 196 10.02 -8.66 -25.13
N VAL A 197 10.37 -8.60 -23.86
CA VAL A 197 10.56 -9.76 -23.00
C VAL A 197 9.23 -10.39 -22.58
N PHE A 198 8.25 -9.57 -22.18
CA PHE A 198 7.00 -10.07 -21.61
C PHE A 198 5.88 -10.32 -22.63
N LEU A 199 5.86 -9.54 -23.71
CA LEU A 199 4.75 -9.48 -24.68
C LEU A 199 5.20 -9.82 -26.11
N GLY A 200 6.51 -9.94 -26.34
CA GLY A 200 7.10 -10.25 -27.64
C GLY A 200 7.26 -9.04 -28.57
N LYS A 201 7.87 -9.28 -29.72
CA LYS A 201 8.32 -8.25 -30.68
C LYS A 201 7.21 -7.33 -31.18
N ASN A 202 6.04 -7.90 -31.50
CA ASN A 202 4.96 -7.16 -32.14
C ASN A 202 4.37 -6.09 -31.23
N LEU A 203 4.21 -6.40 -29.94
CA LEU A 203 3.71 -5.46 -28.94
C LEU A 203 4.78 -4.48 -28.47
N ALA A 204 6.06 -4.87 -28.52
CA ALA A 204 7.17 -3.99 -28.18
C ALA A 204 7.31 -2.78 -29.12
N ARG A 205 6.81 -2.88 -30.36
CA ARG A 205 6.91 -1.83 -31.39
C ARG A 205 5.57 -1.18 -31.73
N ASN A 206 4.57 -1.39 -30.89
CA ASN A 206 3.25 -0.81 -31.10
C ASN A 206 3.16 0.54 -30.41
N ASP A 207 3.06 1.62 -31.20
CA ASP A 207 2.93 3.00 -30.72
C ASP A 207 1.47 3.40 -30.41
N ARG A 208 0.52 2.46 -30.49
CA ARG A 208 -0.91 2.68 -30.25
C ARG A 208 -1.36 2.22 -28.88
#